data_AF-A0AAJ1A645-F1
#
_entry.id   AF-A0AAJ1A645-F1
#
_cell.length_a   1.000
_cell.length_b   1.000
_cell.length_c   1.000
_cell.angle_alpha   90.00
_cell.angle_beta   90.00
_cell.angle_gamma   90.00
#
_symmetry.space_group_name_H-M   'P 1'
#
loop_
_entity.id
_entity.type
_entity.pdbx_description
1 polymer ?
#
loop_
_entity_poly.entity_id
_entity_poly.type
_entity_poly.pdbx_seq_one_letter_code
_entity_poly.pdbx_strand_id
1 'polypeptide(L)'
;MFIPRLLIAALTTASIVTTVNAACEDIPRKLRADGAWLFQDGKTWRPVQDELNDFIGKRSKRIFFTYVVKDKTADGPRRGVLVVKSGYDLAYSQSDGDTRDVKLLRPSQRNVYKCESDIKRIFEGRVNAEVYDRYHDYGFTTRGRETQVALLDRFHIKYATRITGKCMASNEASTDIYFRGKQMSNRSQFSFDVKRVEEGQYSQLLSWLGITPAYAALPMADRRVEIRKYASDDDGVACVRFDLRVRPGRFIRINDLERRGLFREKEQKWTWKE
;
A
#
# COMPACT_ATOMS: atom_id res chain seq x y z
N MET A 1 -8.92 56.86 16.33
CA MET A 1 -9.16 55.53 16.93
C MET A 1 -9.19 54.52 15.78
N PHE A 2 -8.06 53.87 15.49
CA PHE A 2 -7.88 52.98 14.35
C PHE A 2 -8.08 51.53 14.79
N ILE A 3 -9.09 50.85 14.23
CA ILE A 3 -9.28 49.41 14.41
C ILE A 3 -8.62 48.72 13.21
N PRO A 4 -7.52 47.95 13.37
CA PRO A 4 -6.97 47.21 12.27
C PRO A 4 -7.85 45.98 12.02
N ARG A 5 -8.38 45.86 10.80
CA ARG A 5 -9.04 44.64 10.32
C ARG A 5 -7.97 43.55 10.18
N LEU A 6 -8.02 42.54 11.06
CA LEU A 6 -7.28 41.29 10.90
C LEU A 6 -7.80 40.57 9.65
N LEU A 7 -6.98 40.56 8.59
CA LEU A 7 -7.15 39.66 7.45
C LEU A 7 -6.69 38.27 7.88
N ILE A 8 -7.65 37.41 8.26
CA ILE A 8 -7.40 35.99 8.46
C ILE A 8 -7.19 35.38 7.07
N ALA A 9 -5.93 35.17 6.69
CA ALA A 9 -5.57 34.37 5.54
C ALA A 9 -5.96 32.91 5.83
N ALA A 10 -7.13 32.50 5.33
CA ALA A 10 -7.52 31.10 5.33
C ALA A 10 -6.56 30.32 4.40
N LEU A 11 -5.61 29.59 4.99
CA LEU A 11 -4.85 28.57 4.28
C LEU A 11 -5.82 27.47 3.84
N THR A 12 -6.34 27.60 2.62
CA THR A 12 -7.03 26.51 1.94
C THR A 12 -5.98 25.46 1.60
N THR A 13 -5.97 24.37 2.35
CA THR A 13 -5.25 23.14 1.97
C THR A 13 -5.92 22.60 0.72
N ALA A 14 -5.41 23.02 -0.44
CA ALA A 14 -5.79 22.46 -1.73
C ALA A 14 -5.53 20.94 -1.66
N SER A 15 -6.60 20.17 -1.51
CA SER A 15 -6.55 18.72 -1.64
C SER A 15 -6.24 18.44 -3.10
N ILE A 16 -4.96 18.21 -3.41
CA ILE A 16 -4.51 17.92 -4.77
C ILE A 16 -5.17 16.59 -5.17
N VAL A 17 -6.16 16.69 -6.05
CA VAL A 17 -6.78 15.53 -6.71
C VAL A 17 -5.76 15.01 -7.71
N THR A 18 -4.85 14.16 -7.25
CA THR A 18 -3.84 13.54 -8.12
C THR A 18 -4.48 12.36 -8.86
N THR A 19 -4.70 12.53 -10.15
CA THR A 19 -4.51 11.40 -11.06
C THR A 19 -3.02 11.25 -11.22
N VAL A 20 -2.46 10.06 -10.97
CA VAL A 20 -1.08 9.78 -11.39
C VAL A 20 -1.17 9.52 -12.89
N ASN A 21 -1.28 10.57 -13.70
CA ASN A 21 -0.72 10.51 -15.04
C ASN A 21 0.77 10.18 -14.87
N ALA A 22 1.34 9.38 -15.76
CA ALA A 22 2.67 8.80 -15.62
C ALA A 22 3.75 9.85 -15.30
N ALA A 23 3.96 10.10 -14.01
CA ALA A 23 4.88 11.12 -13.52
C ALA A 23 6.31 10.53 -13.50
N CYS A 24 6.73 10.04 -14.67
CA CYS A 24 8.02 9.39 -14.84
C CYS A 24 9.05 10.32 -15.51
N GLU A 25 8.65 11.48 -16.01
CA GLU A 25 9.48 12.40 -16.82
C GLU A 25 10.83 12.73 -16.16
N ASP A 26 10.82 12.97 -14.85
CA ASP A 26 11.99 13.28 -14.02
C ASP A 26 12.85 12.06 -13.62
N ILE A 27 12.39 10.84 -13.88
CA ILE A 27 13.12 9.61 -13.59
C ILE A 27 13.89 9.18 -14.85
N PRO A 28 15.22 8.97 -14.81
CA PRO A 28 15.98 8.50 -15.98
C PRO A 28 15.43 7.19 -16.55
N ARG A 29 15.31 7.07 -17.89
CA ARG A 29 14.78 5.87 -18.56
C ARG A 29 15.44 4.56 -18.11
N LYS A 30 16.75 4.59 -17.82
CA LYS A 30 17.52 3.44 -17.31
C LYS A 30 17.05 2.91 -15.95
N LEU A 31 16.39 3.75 -15.15
CA LEU A 31 15.85 3.40 -13.83
C LEU A 31 14.35 3.03 -13.90
N ARG A 32 13.72 3.10 -15.08
CA ARG A 32 12.29 2.79 -15.27
C ARG A 32 12.08 1.31 -15.64
N ALA A 33 12.68 0.39 -14.89
CA ALA A 33 12.37 -1.03 -15.01
C ALA A 33 11.06 -1.35 -14.27
N ASP A 34 10.29 -2.36 -14.71
CA ASP A 34 9.09 -2.79 -13.97
C ASP A 34 9.48 -3.26 -12.58
N GLY A 35 8.78 -2.76 -11.57
CA GLY A 35 9.08 -3.03 -10.17
C GLY A 35 10.25 -2.25 -9.59
N ALA A 36 10.87 -1.35 -10.35
CA ALA A 36 11.94 -0.52 -9.81
C ALA A 36 11.39 0.36 -8.68
N TRP A 37 12.06 0.32 -7.53
CA TRP A 37 11.70 1.10 -6.36
C TRP A 37 12.82 2.08 -6.07
N LEU A 38 12.50 3.37 -6.18
CA LEU A 38 13.48 4.44 -6.07
C LEU A 38 13.09 5.40 -4.96
N PHE A 39 14.08 6.07 -4.38
CA PHE A 39 13.90 7.21 -3.50
C PHE A 39 14.56 8.46 -4.07
N GLN A 40 14.09 9.62 -3.65
CA GLN A 40 14.61 10.90 -4.09
C GLN A 40 15.70 11.40 -3.15
N ASP A 41 16.86 11.74 -3.72
CA ASP A 41 17.97 12.43 -3.08
C ASP A 41 18.21 13.75 -3.81
N GLY A 42 17.75 14.85 -3.20
CA GLY A 42 17.70 16.16 -3.85
C GLY A 42 16.86 16.13 -5.13
N LYS A 43 17.52 16.27 -6.29
CA LYS A 43 16.89 16.20 -7.62
C LYS A 43 17.09 14.86 -8.33
N THR A 44 17.77 13.91 -7.68
CA THR A 44 18.14 12.63 -8.29
C THR A 44 17.30 11.50 -7.72
N TRP A 45 17.07 10.47 -8.55
CA TRP A 45 16.38 9.25 -8.15
C TRP A 45 17.40 8.12 -8.01
N ARG A 46 17.37 7.42 -6.87
CA ARG A 46 18.31 6.37 -6.50
C ARG A 46 17.56 5.09 -6.12
N PRO A 47 18.06 3.90 -6.49
CA PRO A 47 17.47 2.62 -6.05
C PRO A 47 17.31 2.54 -4.54
N VAL A 48 16.17 2.02 -4.07
CA VAL A 48 15.97 1.76 -2.63
C VAL A 48 16.81 0.60 -2.16
N GLN A 49 16.92 -0.44 -2.99
CA GLN A 49 17.82 -1.55 -2.74
C GLN A 49 19.25 -1.01 -2.63
N ASP A 50 19.93 -1.43 -1.56
CA ASP A 50 21.33 -1.16 -1.24
C ASP A 50 21.69 0.28 -0.86
N GLU A 51 21.02 1.31 -1.38
CA GLU A 51 21.44 2.71 -1.16
C GLU A 51 20.64 3.45 -0.06
N LEU A 52 19.43 2.97 0.28
CA LEU A 52 18.55 3.70 1.21
C LEU A 52 19.06 3.71 2.67
N ASN A 53 19.71 2.64 3.13
CA ASN A 53 20.26 2.57 4.50
C ASN A 53 21.31 3.65 4.72
N ASP A 54 22.29 3.72 3.81
CA ASP A 54 23.38 4.70 3.85
C ASP A 54 22.84 6.13 3.76
N PHE A 55 21.84 6.36 2.92
CA PHE A 55 21.22 7.67 2.76
C PHE A 55 20.52 8.17 4.03
N ILE A 56 19.73 7.30 4.69
CA ILE A 56 19.00 7.69 5.91
C ILE A 56 19.99 7.91 7.05
N GLY A 57 20.97 7.01 7.20
CA GLY A 57 21.84 6.95 8.36
C GLY A 57 21.05 6.78 9.65
N LYS A 58 21.56 7.31 10.77
CA LYS A 58 20.94 7.13 12.10
C LYS A 58 19.79 8.10 12.41
N ARG A 59 19.37 8.95 11.47
CA ARG A 59 18.39 10.03 11.72
C ARG A 59 17.03 9.75 11.09
N SER A 60 15.99 10.26 11.74
CA SER A 60 14.64 10.28 11.16
C SER A 60 14.56 11.30 10.03
N LYS A 61 14.17 10.88 8.82
CA LYS A 61 14.06 11.72 7.63
C LYS A 61 12.76 11.45 6.88
N ARG A 62 12.18 12.47 6.26
CA ARG A 62 11.09 12.28 5.29
C ARG A 62 11.71 11.92 3.95
N ILE A 63 11.29 10.80 3.39
CA ILE A 63 11.81 10.25 2.14
C ILE A 63 10.67 10.19 1.12
N PHE A 64 10.95 10.67 -0.09
CA PHE A 64 10.04 10.57 -1.23
C PHE A 64 10.42 9.34 -2.03
N PHE A 65 9.44 8.49 -2.30
CA PHE A 65 9.58 7.25 -3.02
C PHE A 65 8.81 7.28 -4.33
N THR A 66 9.24 6.44 -5.25
CA THR A 66 8.47 6.09 -6.45
C THR A 66 8.60 4.60 -6.71
N TYR A 67 7.48 3.97 -7.06
CA TYR A 67 7.44 2.62 -7.59
C TYR A 67 7.12 2.68 -9.08
N VAL A 68 8.00 2.10 -9.89
CA VAL A 68 7.83 2.07 -11.34
C VAL A 68 7.03 0.84 -11.72
N VAL A 69 5.92 1.07 -12.38
CA VAL A 69 5.13 0.07 -13.09
C VAL A 69 5.51 0.17 -14.55
N LYS A 70 5.85 -0.96 -15.20
CA LYS A 70 6.09 -1.00 -16.63
C LYS A 70 5.58 -2.30 -17.23
N ASP A 71 4.68 -2.20 -18.20
CA ASP A 71 4.20 -3.36 -18.93
C ASP A 71 4.04 -2.99 -20.41
N LYS A 72 4.98 -3.47 -21.22
CA LYS A 72 4.95 -3.30 -22.69
C LYS A 72 4.11 -4.36 -23.40
N THR A 73 3.61 -5.36 -22.67
CA THR A 73 2.94 -6.55 -23.23
C THR A 73 1.42 -6.49 -23.14
N ALA A 74 0.87 -5.46 -22.49
CA ALA A 74 -0.57 -5.29 -22.40
C ALA A 74 -1.08 -4.55 -23.65
N ASP A 75 -2.25 -4.97 -24.16
CA ASP A 75 -2.98 -4.33 -25.28
C ASP A 75 -3.54 -2.93 -24.92
N GLY A 76 -2.85 -2.18 -24.08
CA GLY A 76 -3.26 -0.90 -23.52
C GLY A 76 -2.55 -0.60 -22.20
N PRO A 77 -2.78 0.60 -21.63
CA PRO A 77 -2.12 1.02 -20.42
C PRO A 77 -2.47 0.10 -19.25
N ARG A 78 -1.44 -0.37 -18.54
CA ARG A 78 -1.59 -1.18 -17.33
C ARG A 78 -2.18 -0.34 -16.22
N ARG A 79 -3.23 -0.86 -15.61
CA ARG A 79 -3.94 -0.26 -14.47
C ARG A 79 -3.84 -1.17 -13.28
N GLY A 80 -3.91 -0.60 -12.08
CA GLY A 80 -3.86 -1.40 -10.87
C GLY A 80 -3.83 -0.58 -9.60
N VAL A 81 -3.49 -1.27 -8.52
CA VAL A 81 -3.38 -0.72 -7.18
C VAL A 81 -2.05 -1.12 -6.57
N LEU A 82 -1.36 -0.12 -6.04
CA LEU A 82 -0.20 -0.28 -5.19
C LEU A 82 -0.61 -0.20 -3.72
N VAL A 83 -0.23 -1.21 -2.94
CA VAL A 83 -0.40 -1.27 -1.49
C VAL A 83 0.96 -1.03 -0.84
N VAL A 84 1.10 0.10 -0.16
CA VAL A 84 2.32 0.49 0.54
C VAL A 84 2.12 0.26 2.04
N LYS A 85 2.89 -0.67 2.60
CA LYS A 85 2.86 -1.05 4.00
C LYS A 85 4.15 -0.58 4.68
N SER A 86 4.04 -0.12 5.90
CA SER A 86 5.21 0.24 6.70
C SER A 86 4.95 0.11 8.18
N GLY A 87 6.01 0.02 8.96
CA GLY A 87 5.98 -0.03 10.41
C GLY A 87 7.40 -0.03 10.96
N TYR A 88 7.52 -0.18 12.27
CA TYR A 88 8.79 -0.37 12.95
C TYR A 88 8.84 -1.78 13.50
N ASP A 89 9.92 -2.50 13.22
CA ASP A 89 10.20 -3.76 13.86
C ASP A 89 10.66 -3.48 15.30
N LEU A 90 9.96 -4.04 16.28
CA LEU A 90 10.29 -3.85 17.70
C LEU A 90 11.62 -4.52 18.07
N ALA A 91 12.10 -5.51 17.31
CA ALA A 91 13.41 -6.11 17.53
C ALA A 91 14.57 -5.14 17.27
N TYR A 92 14.35 -4.16 16.38
CA TYR A 92 15.38 -3.20 15.93
C TYR A 92 15.03 -1.75 16.26
N SER A 93 13.93 -1.52 16.98
CA SER A 93 13.50 -0.18 17.36
C SER A 93 13.33 -0.09 18.86
N GLN A 94 13.95 0.92 19.47
CA GLN A 94 13.65 1.36 20.85
C GLN A 94 12.29 2.09 20.91
N SER A 95 11.31 1.70 20.08
CA SER A 95 10.12 2.50 19.83
C SER A 95 8.96 2.11 20.75
N ASP A 96 8.52 3.05 21.59
CA ASP A 96 7.21 3.05 22.28
C ASP A 96 6.03 3.33 21.32
N GLY A 97 6.15 2.88 20.06
CA GLY A 97 5.18 3.22 19.01
C GLY A 97 3.85 2.49 19.21
N ASP A 98 2.82 2.92 18.47
CA ASP A 98 1.50 2.33 18.61
C ASP A 98 1.48 0.91 18.01
N THR A 99 1.33 -0.10 18.86
CA THR A 99 1.20 -1.52 18.47
C THR A 99 -0.25 -1.95 18.32
N ARG A 100 -1.20 -1.15 18.83
CA ARG A 100 -2.61 -1.52 18.97
C ARG A 100 -3.42 -1.25 17.73
N ASP A 101 -3.00 -0.27 16.92
CA ASP A 101 -3.74 0.15 15.74
C ASP A 101 -2.88 0.10 14.47
N VAL A 102 -3.56 -0.10 13.35
CA VAL A 102 -3.03 0.05 11.99
C VAL A 102 -3.65 1.30 11.37
N LYS A 103 -2.80 2.25 10.97
CA LYS A 103 -3.23 3.46 10.24
C LYS A 103 -3.53 3.10 8.79
N LEU A 104 -4.73 3.46 8.33
CA LEU A 104 -5.21 3.24 6.96
C LEU A 104 -5.24 4.56 6.22
N LEU A 105 -4.64 4.60 5.03
CA LEU A 105 -4.53 5.82 4.22
C LEU A 105 -4.88 5.58 2.76
N ARG A 106 -5.74 6.42 2.22
CA ARG A 106 -6.02 6.40 0.79
C ARG A 106 -6.18 7.84 0.32
N PRO A 107 -5.23 8.40 -0.44
CA PRO A 107 -5.36 9.74 -0.96
C PRO A 107 -6.57 9.86 -1.90
N SER A 108 -7.04 11.08 -2.10
CA SER A 108 -8.05 11.35 -3.14
C SER A 108 -7.46 11.08 -4.51
N GLN A 109 -8.16 10.30 -5.33
CA GLN A 109 -7.73 9.90 -6.65
C GLN A 109 -8.94 9.81 -7.58
N ARG A 110 -8.87 10.44 -8.76
CA ARG A 110 -9.97 10.31 -9.74
C ARG A 110 -10.04 8.88 -10.27
N ASN A 111 -11.18 8.56 -10.84
CA ASN A 111 -11.32 7.35 -11.64
C ASN A 111 -10.43 7.39 -12.87
N VAL A 112 -9.72 6.28 -13.10
CA VAL A 112 -8.94 6.05 -14.31
C VAL A 112 -9.73 5.23 -15.32
N TYR A 113 -10.80 4.56 -14.88
CA TYR A 113 -11.66 3.75 -15.73
C TYR A 113 -13.11 3.74 -15.22
N LYS A 114 -14.05 3.46 -16.12
CA LYS A 114 -15.51 3.62 -15.89
C LYS A 114 -16.07 2.80 -14.72
N CYS A 115 -15.43 1.69 -14.37
CA CYS A 115 -15.91 0.80 -13.32
C CYS A 115 -15.25 0.99 -11.95
N GLU A 116 -14.36 1.97 -11.83
CA GLU A 116 -13.71 2.29 -10.56
C GLU A 116 -14.66 3.03 -9.62
N SER A 117 -14.50 2.77 -8.32
CA SER A 117 -15.15 3.60 -7.31
C SER A 117 -14.49 4.98 -7.29
N ASP A 118 -15.28 6.05 -7.47
CA ASP A 118 -14.77 7.41 -7.44
C ASP A 118 -14.34 7.79 -6.01
N ILE A 119 -13.04 8.04 -5.82
CA ILE A 119 -12.46 8.38 -4.52
C ILE A 119 -12.30 9.89 -4.47
N LYS A 120 -13.42 10.59 -4.25
CA LYS A 120 -13.44 12.06 -4.22
C LYS A 120 -12.74 12.66 -3.00
N ARG A 121 -12.58 11.89 -1.92
CA ARG A 121 -12.02 12.35 -0.63
C ARG A 121 -10.91 11.43 -0.14
N ILE A 122 -9.94 12.03 0.53
CA ILE A 122 -8.93 11.30 1.29
C ILE A 122 -9.64 10.46 2.35
N PHE A 123 -9.25 9.20 2.49
CA PHE A 123 -9.62 8.35 3.61
C PHE A 123 -8.44 8.27 4.57
N GLU A 124 -8.68 8.63 5.82
CA GLU A 124 -7.79 8.33 6.93
C GLU A 124 -8.59 7.58 7.98
N GLY A 125 -8.09 6.41 8.39
CA GLY A 125 -8.72 5.59 9.40
C GLY A 125 -7.68 4.95 10.30
N ARG A 126 -8.14 4.43 11.43
CA ARG A 126 -7.37 3.54 12.30
C ARG A 126 -8.24 2.34 12.59
N VAL A 127 -7.62 1.18 12.55
CA VAL A 127 -8.29 -0.06 12.94
C VAL A 127 -7.42 -0.84 13.89
N ASN A 128 -8.06 -1.57 14.79
CA ASN A 128 -7.32 -2.41 15.72
C ASN A 128 -6.46 -3.43 14.96
N ALA A 129 -5.22 -3.55 15.39
CA ALA A 129 -4.20 -4.52 15.02
C ALA A 129 -4.73 -5.92 14.72
N GLU A 130 -5.39 -6.52 15.71
CA GLU A 130 -5.89 -7.89 15.61
C GLU A 130 -7.00 -7.99 14.57
N VAL A 131 -7.91 -7.01 14.54
CA VAL A 131 -8.99 -6.99 13.53
C VAL A 131 -8.41 -6.85 12.13
N TYR A 132 -7.40 -6.00 11.94
CA TYR A 132 -6.71 -5.82 10.66
C TYR A 132 -6.09 -7.12 10.17
N ASP A 133 -5.25 -7.74 11.01
CA ASP A 133 -4.54 -8.97 10.63
C ASP A 133 -5.55 -10.10 10.42
N ARG A 134 -6.56 -10.25 11.30
CA ARG A 134 -7.57 -11.29 11.12
C ARG A 134 -8.38 -11.17 9.84
N TYR A 135 -8.73 -9.95 9.45
CA TYR A 135 -9.44 -9.69 8.22
C TYR A 135 -8.60 -10.05 6.99
N HIS A 136 -7.32 -9.67 6.97
CA HIS A 136 -6.47 -9.88 5.79
C HIS A 136 -5.82 -11.26 5.69
N ASP A 137 -5.56 -11.91 6.83
CA ASP A 137 -4.83 -13.18 6.89
C ASP A 137 -5.77 -14.39 6.90
N TYR A 138 -6.93 -14.24 7.53
CA TYR A 138 -7.90 -15.32 7.76
C TYR A 138 -9.27 -15.04 7.14
N GLY A 139 -9.52 -13.86 6.59
CA GLY A 139 -10.81 -13.48 6.04
C GLY A 139 -11.93 -13.37 7.09
N PHE A 140 -11.57 -13.19 8.37
CA PHE A 140 -12.48 -13.30 9.50
C PHE A 140 -13.14 -11.95 9.85
N THR A 141 -14.42 -12.00 10.25
CA THR A 141 -15.12 -10.88 10.91
C THR A 141 -15.14 -11.11 12.41
N THR A 142 -14.53 -10.21 13.18
CA THR A 142 -14.50 -10.35 14.64
C THR A 142 -15.83 -9.88 15.23
N ARG A 143 -16.57 -10.81 15.88
CA ARG A 143 -17.82 -10.51 16.59
C ARG A 143 -17.61 -9.40 17.62
N GLY A 144 -18.49 -8.40 17.63
CA GLY A 144 -18.38 -7.21 18.49
C GLY A 144 -17.40 -6.15 17.96
N ARG A 145 -16.85 -6.32 16.76
CA ARG A 145 -15.95 -5.37 16.07
C ARG A 145 -16.47 -4.99 14.68
N GLU A 146 -17.77 -5.03 14.48
CA GLU A 146 -18.43 -4.79 13.18
C GLU A 146 -18.10 -3.40 12.63
N THR A 147 -17.95 -2.40 13.51
CA THR A 147 -17.55 -1.03 13.11
C THR A 147 -16.12 -0.95 12.56
N GLN A 148 -15.23 -1.81 13.06
CA GLN A 148 -13.84 -1.91 12.59
C GLN A 148 -13.78 -2.62 11.23
N VAL A 149 -14.59 -3.67 11.04
CA VAL A 149 -14.75 -4.35 9.75
C VAL A 149 -15.35 -3.38 8.71
N ALA A 150 -16.38 -2.62 9.07
CA ALA A 150 -16.95 -1.61 8.19
C ALA A 150 -15.94 -0.50 7.82
N LEU A 151 -15.00 -0.16 8.71
CA LEU A 151 -13.89 0.74 8.39
C LEU A 151 -12.96 0.13 7.33
N LEU A 152 -12.63 -1.16 7.43
CA LEU A 152 -11.84 -1.88 6.43
C LEU A 152 -12.55 -1.93 5.07
N ASP A 153 -13.84 -2.26 5.05
CA ASP A 153 -14.60 -2.32 3.80
C ASP A 153 -14.67 -0.95 3.10
N ARG A 154 -14.77 0.14 3.85
CA ARG A 154 -14.70 1.51 3.30
C ARG A 154 -13.31 1.92 2.86
N PHE A 155 -12.26 1.34 3.44
CA PHE A 155 -10.86 1.59 3.08
C PHE A 155 -10.52 0.95 1.73
N HIS A 156 -11.05 -0.24 1.47
CA HIS A 156 -10.90 -0.92 0.18
C HIS A 156 -11.67 -0.24 -0.95
N ILE A 157 -11.25 -0.53 -2.18
CA ILE A 157 -11.77 0.09 -3.40
C ILE A 157 -12.01 -0.95 -4.49
N LYS A 158 -12.86 -0.61 -5.46
CA LYS A 158 -12.88 -1.28 -6.77
C LYS A 158 -11.96 -0.55 -7.73
N TYR A 159 -11.15 -1.31 -8.46
CA TYR A 159 -10.20 -0.78 -9.44
C TYR A 159 -10.28 -1.56 -10.75
N ALA A 160 -9.85 -0.93 -11.85
CA ALA A 160 -9.72 -1.61 -13.12
C ALA A 160 -8.44 -2.46 -13.13
N THR A 161 -8.60 -3.73 -13.48
CA THR A 161 -7.47 -4.66 -13.59
C THR A 161 -6.68 -4.40 -14.88
N ARG A 162 -5.55 -5.08 -15.05
CA ARG A 162 -4.83 -5.14 -16.34
C ARG A 162 -5.68 -5.70 -17.49
N ILE A 163 -6.72 -6.49 -17.19
CA ILE A 163 -7.61 -7.07 -18.18
C ILE A 163 -8.66 -6.01 -18.53
N THR A 164 -8.66 -5.58 -19.79
CA THR A 164 -9.60 -4.57 -20.30
C THR A 164 -11.04 -4.93 -19.96
N GLY A 165 -11.78 -3.97 -19.39
CA GLY A 165 -13.18 -4.15 -18.99
C GLY A 165 -13.41 -4.95 -17.70
N LYS A 166 -12.37 -5.52 -17.08
CA LYS A 166 -12.51 -6.26 -15.82
C LYS A 166 -12.16 -5.39 -14.62
N CYS A 167 -12.99 -5.50 -13.60
CA CYS A 167 -12.92 -4.72 -12.37
C CYS A 167 -12.82 -5.67 -11.18
N MET A 168 -12.02 -5.31 -10.20
CA MET A 168 -11.76 -6.16 -9.05
C MET A 168 -11.77 -5.33 -7.77
N ALA A 169 -12.24 -5.93 -6.68
CA ALA A 169 -12.10 -5.32 -5.37
C ALA A 169 -10.65 -5.47 -4.88
N SER A 170 -10.11 -4.45 -4.22
CA SER A 170 -8.77 -4.51 -3.63
C SER A 170 -8.68 -5.50 -2.47
N ASN A 171 -9.81 -5.92 -1.90
CA ASN A 171 -9.95 -7.00 -0.93
C ASN A 171 -10.63 -8.23 -1.51
N GLU A 172 -10.63 -8.36 -2.85
CA GLU A 172 -11.17 -9.53 -3.53
C GLU A 172 -10.52 -10.79 -2.96
N ALA A 173 -11.37 -11.71 -2.55
CA ALA A 173 -11.00 -12.82 -1.71
C ALA A 173 -11.10 -14.14 -2.47
N SER A 174 -11.25 -14.09 -3.80
CA SER A 174 -11.48 -15.25 -4.67
C SER A 174 -10.30 -16.23 -4.65
N THR A 175 -10.27 -17.16 -3.69
CA THR A 175 -10.38 -18.63 -3.84
C THR A 175 -9.97 -19.34 -2.56
N ASP A 176 -10.74 -20.38 -2.21
CA ASP A 176 -10.42 -21.39 -1.22
C ASP A 176 -9.19 -22.19 -1.68
N ILE A 177 -8.14 -22.21 -0.86
CA ILE A 177 -6.88 -22.95 -1.11
C ILE A 177 -7.12 -24.46 -1.33
N TYR A 178 -8.28 -24.97 -0.91
CA TYR A 178 -8.62 -26.39 -0.95
C TYR A 178 -8.84 -26.96 -2.35
N PHE A 179 -9.16 -26.12 -3.35
CA PHE A 179 -9.42 -26.57 -4.71
C PHE A 179 -8.67 -25.73 -5.74
N ARG A 180 -7.49 -26.25 -6.13
CA ARG A 180 -6.68 -25.86 -7.31
C ARG A 180 -5.84 -24.58 -7.18
N GLY A 181 -4.63 -24.77 -6.67
CA GLY A 181 -3.41 -24.23 -7.28
C GLY A 181 -3.32 -22.71 -7.42
N LYS A 182 -2.85 -22.06 -6.34
CA LYS A 182 -2.26 -20.71 -6.31
C LYS A 182 -2.99 -19.65 -7.15
N GLN A 183 -4.10 -19.15 -6.64
CA GLN A 183 -4.57 -17.82 -6.99
C GLN A 183 -4.37 -16.89 -5.77
N MET A 184 -3.62 -15.81 -5.98
CA MET A 184 -3.32 -14.82 -4.94
C MET A 184 -4.60 -14.03 -4.63
N SER A 185 -5.08 -14.11 -3.39
CA SER A 185 -6.14 -13.23 -2.90
C SER A 185 -5.62 -11.80 -2.83
N ASN A 186 -6.34 -10.84 -3.42
CA ASN A 186 -5.99 -9.41 -3.27
C ASN A 186 -6.01 -9.01 -1.81
N ARG A 187 -6.90 -9.61 -1.02
CA ARG A 187 -6.99 -9.36 0.42
C ARG A 187 -5.69 -9.72 1.15
N SER A 188 -5.05 -10.84 0.81
CA SER A 188 -3.81 -11.25 1.50
C SER A 188 -2.61 -10.38 1.15
N GLN A 189 -2.66 -9.64 0.03
CA GLN A 189 -1.61 -8.67 -0.33
C GLN A 189 -1.52 -7.50 0.66
N PHE A 190 -2.52 -7.30 1.51
CA PHE A 190 -2.52 -6.33 2.60
C PHE A 190 -1.86 -6.85 3.89
N SER A 191 -1.60 -8.15 3.99
CA SER A 191 -0.98 -8.75 5.17
C SER A 191 0.43 -8.22 5.45
N PHE A 192 0.75 -8.06 6.73
CA PHE A 192 2.12 -7.84 7.18
C PHE A 192 2.95 -9.14 7.25
N ASP A 193 2.28 -10.29 7.38
CA ASP A 193 2.91 -11.61 7.32
C ASP A 193 3.24 -11.95 5.86
N VAL A 194 4.53 -12.17 5.58
CA VAL A 194 5.02 -12.53 4.24
C VAL A 194 4.40 -13.84 3.77
N LYS A 195 4.24 -14.82 4.68
CA LYS A 195 3.69 -16.13 4.32
C LYS A 195 2.26 -16.01 3.80
N ARG A 196 1.45 -15.12 4.39
CA ARG A 196 0.07 -14.86 3.94
C ARG A 196 0.01 -14.19 2.57
N VAL A 197 0.97 -13.32 2.28
CA VAL A 197 1.08 -12.71 0.95
C VAL A 197 1.42 -13.77 -0.11
N GLU A 198 2.32 -14.70 0.21
CA GLU A 198 2.82 -15.75 -0.69
C GLU A 198 1.84 -16.90 -0.90
N GLU A 199 1.27 -17.41 0.19
CA GLU A 199 0.43 -18.60 0.21
C GLU A 199 -1.05 -18.27 0.01
N GLY A 200 -1.42 -17.00 0.19
CA GLY A 200 -2.82 -16.56 0.25
C GLY A 200 -3.38 -16.58 1.68
N GLN A 201 -4.63 -16.14 1.79
CA GLN A 201 -5.39 -16.20 3.05
C GLN A 201 -5.86 -17.63 3.35
N TYR A 202 -6.09 -17.98 4.62
CA TYR A 202 -6.68 -19.27 5.02
C TYR A 202 -8.09 -19.51 4.43
N SER A 203 -8.52 -20.78 4.44
CA SER A 203 -9.84 -21.20 3.94
C SER A 203 -10.97 -20.39 4.58
N GLN A 204 -11.80 -19.77 3.72
CA GLN A 204 -12.94 -18.97 4.17
C GLN A 204 -14.03 -19.83 4.80
N LEU A 205 -14.16 -21.09 4.35
CA LEU A 205 -15.10 -22.05 4.91
C LEU A 205 -14.77 -22.36 6.38
N LEU A 206 -13.50 -22.59 6.71
CA LEU A 206 -13.07 -22.84 8.09
C LEU A 206 -13.26 -21.60 8.96
N SER A 207 -12.96 -20.42 8.43
CA SER A 207 -13.23 -19.15 9.11
C SER A 207 -14.72 -18.93 9.36
N TRP A 208 -15.59 -19.31 8.42
CA TRP A 208 -17.05 -19.24 8.57
C TRP A 208 -17.58 -20.19 9.64
N LEU A 209 -16.97 -21.37 9.79
CA LEU A 209 -17.26 -22.34 10.86
C LEU A 209 -16.66 -21.94 12.22
N GLY A 210 -16.03 -20.77 12.33
CA GLY A 210 -15.43 -20.26 13.57
C GLY A 210 -14.11 -20.93 13.95
N ILE A 211 -13.53 -21.77 13.08
CA ILE A 211 -12.23 -22.42 13.30
C ILE A 211 -11.15 -21.45 12.82
N THR A 212 -10.54 -20.72 13.77
CA THR A 212 -9.49 -19.74 13.46
C THR A 212 -8.18 -20.11 14.15
N PRO A 213 -7.02 -19.95 13.47
CA PRO A 213 -5.73 -20.01 14.14
C PRO A 213 -5.64 -18.97 15.26
N ALA A 214 -4.89 -19.29 16.32
CA ALA A 214 -4.60 -18.34 17.38
C ALA A 214 -3.91 -17.10 16.78
N TYR A 215 -4.39 -15.90 17.14
CA TYR A 215 -3.76 -14.66 16.71
C TYR A 215 -2.42 -14.49 17.43
N ALA A 216 -1.34 -14.44 16.66
CA ALA A 216 -0.03 -14.05 17.13
C ALA A 216 0.33 -12.71 16.47
N ALA A 217 0.26 -11.62 17.24
CA ALA A 217 0.64 -10.31 16.74
C ALA A 217 2.11 -10.33 16.28
N LEU A 218 2.38 -9.85 15.07
CA LEU A 218 3.75 -9.53 14.68
C LEU A 218 4.25 -8.39 15.58
N PRO A 219 5.49 -8.46 16.11
CA PRO A 219 6.04 -7.46 17.02
C PRO A 219 6.41 -6.18 16.27
N MET A 220 5.38 -5.43 15.86
CA MET A 220 5.51 -4.24 15.01
C MET A 220 4.74 -3.06 15.61
N ALA A 221 5.34 -1.87 15.52
CA ALA A 221 4.73 -0.61 15.94
C ALA A 221 4.52 0.37 14.76
N ASP A 222 3.65 1.35 14.96
CA ASP A 222 3.25 2.39 14.00
C ASP A 222 2.94 1.84 12.61
N ARG A 223 2.17 0.75 12.58
CA ARG A 223 1.76 0.10 11.34
C ARG A 223 0.90 1.05 10.52
N ARG A 224 1.25 1.19 9.24
CA ARG A 224 0.57 2.03 8.26
C ARG A 224 0.41 1.27 6.96
N VAL A 225 -0.78 1.34 6.38
CA VAL A 225 -1.09 0.81 5.05
C VAL A 225 -1.73 1.89 4.19
N GLU A 226 -1.24 2.01 2.96
CA GLU A 226 -1.69 2.99 2.00
C GLU A 226 -2.04 2.37 0.65
N ILE A 227 -3.19 2.74 0.10
CA ILE A 227 -3.64 2.32 -1.23
C ILE A 227 -3.42 3.46 -2.23
N ARG A 228 -2.75 3.18 -3.34
CA ARG A 228 -2.64 4.10 -4.48
C ARG A 228 -3.05 3.41 -5.79
N LYS A 229 -4.08 3.92 -6.45
CA LYS A 229 -4.41 3.58 -7.84
C LYS A 229 -3.34 4.12 -8.78
N TYR A 230 -3.09 3.41 -9.87
CA TYR A 230 -2.23 3.87 -10.95
C TYR A 230 -2.78 3.44 -12.32
N ALA A 231 -2.36 4.18 -13.35
CA ALA A 231 -2.43 3.76 -14.73
C ALA A 231 -1.16 4.19 -15.44
N SER A 232 -0.67 3.33 -16.33
CA SER A 232 0.46 3.66 -17.17
C SER A 232 0.06 4.65 -18.26
N ASP A 233 1.05 5.36 -18.79
CA ASP A 233 0.94 6.14 -20.03
C ASP A 233 0.89 5.21 -21.26
N ASP A 234 0.87 5.86 -22.42
CA ASP A 234 0.92 5.24 -23.74
C ASP A 234 2.23 4.47 -23.99
N ASP A 235 3.31 4.81 -23.28
CA ASP A 235 4.59 4.07 -23.29
C ASP A 235 4.56 2.83 -22.38
N GLY A 236 3.43 2.59 -21.69
CA GLY A 236 3.23 1.47 -20.78
C GLY A 236 3.96 1.64 -19.45
N VAL A 237 4.30 2.88 -19.04
CA VAL A 237 4.99 3.18 -17.77
C VAL A 237 4.10 4.00 -16.82
N ALA A 238 4.12 3.68 -15.52
CA ALA A 238 3.58 4.52 -14.46
C ALA A 238 4.59 4.68 -13.32
N CYS A 239 4.63 5.85 -12.68
CA CYS A 239 5.49 6.12 -11.53
C CYS A 239 4.63 6.50 -10.33
N VAL A 240 4.41 5.53 -9.45
CA VAL A 240 3.54 5.67 -8.29
C VAL A 240 4.35 6.25 -7.14
N ARG A 241 4.19 7.55 -6.93
CA ARG A 241 4.93 8.29 -5.90
C ARG A 241 4.22 8.20 -4.55
N PHE A 242 4.98 8.18 -3.48
CA PHE A 242 4.49 8.29 -2.09
C PHE A 242 5.61 8.78 -1.19
N ASP A 243 5.30 9.17 0.04
CA ASP A 243 6.33 9.61 0.99
C ASP A 243 6.10 9.01 2.38
N LEU A 244 7.22 8.73 3.06
CA LEU A 244 7.22 8.18 4.40
C LEU A 244 8.33 8.84 5.23
N ARG A 245 8.08 9.00 6.52
CA ARG A 245 9.14 9.26 7.48
C ARG A 245 9.83 7.93 7.81
N VAL A 246 11.13 7.88 7.64
CA VAL A 246 11.97 6.70 7.83
C VAL A 246 13.01 7.00 8.90
N ARG A 247 13.18 6.07 9.83
CA ARG A 247 14.20 6.06 10.89
C ARG A 247 14.70 4.60 11.06
N PRO A 248 15.80 4.35 11.78
CA PRO A 248 16.26 3.00 12.07
C PRO A 248 15.15 2.08 12.60
N GLY A 249 15.19 0.80 12.20
CA GLY A 249 14.17 -0.21 12.53
C GLY A 249 12.88 -0.12 11.70
N ARG A 250 12.74 0.85 10.78
CA ARG A 250 11.59 0.90 9.85
C ARG A 250 11.67 -0.26 8.86
N PHE A 251 10.53 -0.87 8.56
CA PHE A 251 10.33 -1.63 7.34
C PHE A 251 9.34 -0.94 6.42
N ILE A 252 9.51 -1.15 5.12
CA ILE A 252 8.57 -0.72 4.09
C ILE A 252 8.37 -1.91 3.15
N ARG A 253 7.12 -2.21 2.80
CA ARG A 253 6.76 -3.23 1.82
C ARG A 253 5.79 -2.67 0.80
N ILE A 254 5.96 -3.06 -0.46
CA ILE A 254 5.10 -2.62 -1.56
C ILE A 254 4.55 -3.85 -2.26
N ASN A 255 3.23 -3.94 -2.35
CA ASN A 255 2.54 -4.99 -3.08
C ASN A 255 1.77 -4.36 -4.24
N ASP A 256 2.04 -4.82 -5.45
CA ASP A 256 1.33 -4.41 -6.66
C ASP A 256 0.33 -5.50 -7.04
N LEU A 257 -0.96 -5.22 -6.90
CA LEU A 257 -2.03 -6.22 -7.07
C LEU A 257 -2.13 -6.77 -8.49
N GLU A 258 -1.59 -6.07 -9.48
CA GLU A 258 -1.71 -6.43 -10.90
C GLU A 258 -0.38 -6.92 -11.51
N ARG A 259 0.66 -7.08 -10.69
CA ARG A 259 1.96 -7.58 -11.16
C ARG A 259 1.88 -9.09 -11.35
N ARG A 260 2.23 -9.55 -12.55
CA ARG A 260 2.39 -10.99 -12.83
C ARG A 260 3.76 -11.46 -12.37
N GLY A 261 3.80 -12.61 -11.69
CA GLY A 261 5.03 -13.29 -11.30
C GLY A 261 4.96 -13.91 -9.92
N LEU A 262 5.97 -14.73 -9.59
CA LEU A 262 6.17 -15.18 -8.21
C LEU A 262 6.42 -13.97 -7.31
N PHE A 263 5.91 -14.00 -6.08
CA PHE A 263 6.21 -12.99 -5.08
C PHE A 263 7.73 -12.84 -4.92
N ARG A 264 8.24 -11.62 -5.09
CA ARG A 264 9.68 -11.32 -5.00
C ARG A 264 9.94 -10.53 -3.74
N GLU A 265 10.06 -11.24 -2.61
CA GLU A 265 10.25 -10.62 -1.29
C GLU A 265 11.37 -9.57 -1.31
N LYS A 266 12.50 -9.87 -1.97
CA LYS A 266 13.67 -8.99 -2.04
C LYS A 266 13.45 -7.69 -2.83
N GLU A 267 12.53 -7.67 -3.79
CA GLU A 267 12.24 -6.47 -4.60
C GLU A 267 11.15 -5.58 -3.99
N GLN A 268 10.36 -6.15 -3.08
CA GLN A 268 9.14 -5.55 -2.55
C GLN A 268 9.25 -5.17 -1.08
N LYS A 269 10.37 -5.45 -0.42
CA LYS A 269 10.60 -5.20 1.01
C LYS A 269 11.95 -4.51 1.19
N TRP A 270 11.93 -3.43 1.96
CA TRP A 270 13.13 -2.84 2.54
C TRP A 270 12.99 -2.92 4.05
N THR A 271 14.06 -3.35 4.70
CA THR A 271 14.21 -3.36 6.14
C THR A 271 15.52 -2.66 6.45
N TRP A 272 15.52 -1.86 7.50
CA TRP A 272 16.76 -1.35 8.07
C TRP A 272 17.73 -2.52 8.36
N LYS A 273 18.99 -2.36 7.98
CA LYS A 273 20.09 -3.27 8.36
C LYS A 273 21.14 -2.41 9.07
N GLU A 274 21.67 -2.93 10.17
CA GLU A 274 22.79 -2.32 10.89
C GLU A 274 24.10 -2.39 10.10
#